data_AF-A0A2E7CS29-F1
#
_entry.id   AF-A0A2E7CS29-F1
#
_cell.length_a   1.000
_cell.length_b   1.000
_cell.length_c   1.000
_cell.angle_alpha   90.00
_cell.angle_beta   90.00
_cell.angle_gamma   90.00
#
_symmetry.space_group_name_H-M   'P 1'
#
loop_
_entity.id
_entity.type
_entity.pdbx_description
1 polymer ?
#
loop_
_entity_poly.entity_id
_entity_poly.type
_entity_poly.pdbx_seq_one_letter_code
_entity_poly.pdbx_strand_id
1 'polypeptide(L)'
;MKKSILYIGLITFIFSSCAVIIRPGQVGVKQRLGKLTGSPKSQGIMLLNPFTTTIVKVPTRTVNKEVKLNLPSKEGLNVASEISILYHVKPDRAMSIINEVGRNYEQVLILSTFRSASADVCARFYAKDMHSGKRAVIEDEIKKQMAVLLKDRGFVIESVLLKSIKLPNGLYAAIESKLRAEQQAQQMEFVLQREKKEAERKRIEAEGIRDAQLIIKEGISEGNIEWRSLEVLKEISASPNAKLIITDGKTPVLINGE
;
A
#
# COMPACT_ATOMS: atom_id res chain seq x y z
N MET A 1 -63.05 -18.41 35.85
CA MET A 1 -62.05 -17.31 35.76
C MET A 1 -60.65 -17.80 35.38
N LYS A 2 -60.04 -18.78 36.08
CA LYS A 2 -58.67 -19.29 35.74
C LYS A 2 -58.51 -19.80 34.29
N LYS A 3 -59.51 -20.51 33.74
CA LYS A 3 -59.48 -21.00 32.34
C LYS A 3 -59.48 -19.83 31.33
N SER A 4 -60.31 -18.81 31.53
CA SER A 4 -60.35 -17.63 30.65
C SER A 4 -59.02 -16.84 30.67
N ILE A 5 -58.36 -16.74 31.82
CA ILE A 5 -57.04 -16.07 31.93
C ILE A 5 -55.97 -16.86 31.17
N LEU A 6 -56.01 -18.20 31.20
CA LEU A 6 -55.10 -19.05 30.43
C LEU A 6 -55.33 -18.92 28.91
N TYR A 7 -56.59 -18.87 28.46
CA TYR A 7 -56.91 -18.63 27.04
C TYR A 7 -56.50 -17.23 26.58
N ILE A 8 -56.70 -16.20 27.39
CA ILE A 8 -56.28 -14.83 27.07
C ILE A 8 -54.75 -14.74 26.98
N GLY A 9 -54.01 -15.38 27.91
CA GLY A 9 -52.54 -15.45 27.86
C GLY A 9 -52.01 -16.23 26.65
N LEU A 10 -52.69 -17.31 26.25
CA LEU A 10 -52.35 -18.07 25.05
C LEU A 10 -52.59 -17.26 23.77
N ILE A 11 -53.70 -16.52 23.70
CA ILE A 11 -54.05 -15.66 22.56
C ILE A 11 -53.06 -14.50 22.44
N THR A 12 -52.72 -13.79 23.52
CA THR A 12 -51.72 -12.71 23.47
C THR A 12 -50.33 -13.23 23.10
N PHE A 13 -49.94 -14.43 23.53
CA PHE A 13 -48.70 -15.06 23.12
C PHE A 13 -48.66 -15.37 21.60
N ILE A 14 -49.77 -15.86 21.04
CA ILE A 14 -49.89 -16.14 19.60
C ILE A 14 -49.84 -14.83 18.79
N PHE A 15 -50.51 -13.77 19.23
CA PHE A 15 -50.52 -12.48 18.53
C PHE A 15 -49.17 -11.76 18.57
N SER A 16 -48.39 -11.89 19.65
CA SER A 16 -47.05 -11.29 19.75
C SER A 16 -46.08 -11.81 18.68
N SER A 17 -46.22 -13.07 18.25
CA SER A 17 -45.34 -13.70 17.27
C SER A 17 -45.75 -13.45 15.80
N CYS A 18 -46.86 -12.75 15.55
CA CYS A 18 -47.40 -12.57 14.20
C CYS A 18 -46.79 -11.40 13.40
N ALA A 19 -45.97 -10.54 14.02
CA ALA A 19 -45.40 -9.37 13.35
C ALA A 19 -43.88 -9.48 13.22
N VAL A 20 -43.37 -9.47 11.98
CA VAL A 20 -41.93 -9.36 11.72
C VAL A 20 -41.63 -8.04 11.04
N ILE A 21 -40.64 -7.34 11.57
CA ILE A 21 -40.16 -6.05 11.04
C ILE A 21 -39.06 -6.32 10.01
N ILE A 22 -39.28 -5.82 8.79
CA ILE A 22 -38.25 -5.76 7.74
C ILE A 22 -37.53 -4.41 7.89
N ARG A 23 -36.22 -4.48 8.16
CA ARG A 23 -35.38 -3.29 8.33
C ARG A 23 -35.16 -2.60 6.97
N PRO A 24 -34.89 -1.29 6.96
CA PRO A 24 -34.43 -0.60 5.75
C PRO A 24 -33.23 -1.30 5.11
N GLY A 25 -33.16 -1.31 3.78
CA GLY A 25 -32.10 -2.00 3.02
C GLY A 25 -32.23 -3.52 2.96
N GLN A 26 -33.42 -4.06 3.28
CA GLN A 26 -33.77 -5.47 3.11
C GLN A 26 -35.14 -5.61 2.45
N VAL A 27 -35.30 -6.71 1.72
CA VAL A 27 -36.58 -7.17 1.17
C VAL A 27 -36.95 -8.49 1.80
N GLY A 28 -38.19 -8.61 2.26
CA GLY A 28 -38.73 -9.84 2.81
C GLY A 28 -39.54 -10.58 1.77
N VAL A 29 -39.25 -11.87 1.59
CA VAL A 29 -40.04 -12.79 0.77
C VAL A 29 -40.72 -13.80 1.69
N LYS A 30 -42.05 -13.94 1.58
CA LYS A 30 -42.83 -14.90 2.36
C LYS A 30 -42.67 -16.30 1.79
N GLN A 31 -42.39 -17.26 2.66
CA GLN A 31 -42.36 -18.68 2.35
C GLN A 31 -43.38 -19.41 3.21
N ARG A 32 -44.46 -19.90 2.60
CA ARG A 32 -45.54 -20.63 3.27
C ARG A 32 -45.45 -22.11 2.92
N LEU A 33 -45.26 -22.98 3.93
CA LEU A 33 -45.15 -24.44 3.76
C LEU A 33 -44.23 -24.86 2.59
N GLY A 34 -43.06 -24.23 2.49
CA GLY A 34 -42.06 -24.51 1.46
C GLY A 34 -42.18 -23.70 0.18
N LYS A 35 -43.35 -23.17 -0.18
CA LYS A 35 -43.56 -22.37 -1.40
C LYS A 35 -43.35 -20.87 -1.13
N LEU A 36 -42.64 -20.17 -2.02
CA LEU A 36 -42.60 -18.70 -1.97
C LEU A 36 -43.94 -18.14 -2.46
N THR A 37 -44.51 -17.18 -1.74
CA THR A 37 -45.84 -16.63 -2.03
C THR A 37 -45.86 -15.12 -1.88
N GLY A 38 -46.44 -14.42 -2.85
CA GLY A 38 -46.61 -12.97 -2.84
C GLY A 38 -45.45 -12.20 -3.48
N SER A 39 -45.62 -10.88 -3.60
CA SER A 39 -44.59 -9.99 -4.11
C SER A 39 -43.53 -9.67 -3.04
N PRO A 40 -42.26 -9.43 -3.43
CA PRO A 40 -41.24 -8.95 -2.50
C PRO A 40 -41.69 -7.61 -1.93
N LYS A 41 -41.87 -7.52 -0.61
CA LYS A 41 -42.20 -6.27 0.05
C LYS A 41 -40.93 -5.66 0.66
N SER A 42 -40.63 -4.45 0.22
CA SER A 42 -39.61 -3.59 0.84
C SER A 42 -40.17 -3.03 2.14
N GLN A 43 -39.39 -3.14 3.23
CA GLN A 43 -39.51 -2.42 4.51
C GLN A 43 -40.89 -2.33 5.20
N GLY A 44 -40.89 -2.34 6.53
CA GLY A 44 -42.10 -2.19 7.34
C GLY A 44 -42.57 -3.48 8.01
N ILE A 45 -43.74 -3.39 8.64
CA ILE A 45 -44.30 -4.49 9.43
C ILE A 45 -45.00 -5.47 8.49
N MET A 46 -44.53 -6.72 8.49
CA MET A 46 -45.14 -7.80 7.75
C MET A 46 -45.86 -8.73 8.74
N LEU A 47 -47.19 -8.76 8.64
CA LEU A 47 -48.00 -9.73 9.36
C LEU A 47 -47.84 -11.11 8.71
N LEU A 48 -47.54 -12.11 9.55
CA LEU A 48 -47.36 -13.50 9.20
C LEU A 48 -47.96 -14.41 10.25
N ASN A 49 -48.29 -15.64 9.86
CA ASN A 49 -48.65 -16.69 10.80
C ASN A 49 -47.37 -17.49 11.14
N PRO A 50 -46.90 -17.48 12.40
CA PRO A 50 -45.62 -18.06 12.79
C PRO A 50 -45.55 -19.58 12.60
N PHE A 51 -46.68 -20.29 12.57
CA PHE A 51 -46.72 -21.74 12.42
C PHE A 51 -46.62 -22.23 10.97
N THR A 52 -46.95 -21.38 9.99
CA THR A 52 -47.05 -21.80 8.58
C THR A 52 -46.17 -21.00 7.63
N THR A 53 -45.71 -19.82 8.06
CA THR A 53 -45.04 -18.85 7.20
C THR A 53 -43.70 -18.42 7.80
N THR A 54 -42.63 -18.50 7.00
CA THR A 54 -41.32 -17.95 7.33
C THR A 54 -40.98 -16.81 6.38
N ILE A 55 -40.18 -15.83 6.82
CA ILE A 55 -39.70 -14.74 5.96
C ILE A 55 -38.23 -14.95 5.68
N VAL A 56 -37.88 -14.99 4.39
CA VAL A 56 -36.49 -14.94 3.94
C VAL A 56 -36.15 -13.47 3.67
N LYS A 57 -35.14 -12.96 4.37
CA LYS A 57 -34.67 -11.58 4.23
C LYS A 57 -33.49 -11.54 3.26
N VAL A 58 -33.60 -10.73 2.23
CA VAL A 58 -32.53 -10.50 1.25
C VAL A 58 -32.05 -9.06 1.38
N PRO A 59 -30.74 -8.82 1.57
CA PRO A 59 -30.19 -7.48 1.62
C PRO A 59 -30.25 -6.83 0.23
N THR A 60 -30.85 -5.65 0.14
CA THR A 60 -30.83 -4.79 -1.05
C THR A 60 -29.85 -3.63 -0.92
N ARG A 61 -29.29 -3.44 0.27
CA ARG A 61 -28.12 -2.59 0.51
C ARG A 61 -26.84 -3.26 0.06
N THR A 62 -25.80 -2.46 -0.16
CA THR A 62 -24.44 -2.96 -0.38
C THR A 62 -24.00 -3.88 0.76
N VAL A 63 -23.53 -5.06 0.38
CA VAL A 63 -22.93 -6.07 1.25
C VAL A 63 -21.47 -6.20 0.85
N ASN A 64 -20.58 -6.08 1.83
CA ASN A 64 -19.17 -6.43 1.65
C ASN A 64 -18.98 -7.92 1.99
N LYS A 65 -18.52 -8.70 1.01
CA LYS A 65 -18.15 -10.09 1.19
C LYS A 65 -16.66 -10.29 1.00
N GLU A 66 -15.98 -10.64 2.07
CA GLU A 66 -14.55 -10.94 2.04
C GLU A 66 -14.30 -12.42 1.72
N VAL A 67 -13.29 -12.66 0.88
CA VAL A 67 -12.93 -13.99 0.39
C VAL A 67 -11.42 -14.12 0.40
N LYS A 68 -10.94 -15.23 0.96
CA LYS A 68 -9.54 -15.63 0.88
C LYS A 68 -9.41 -16.75 -0.14
N LEU A 69 -8.49 -16.60 -1.09
CA LEU A 69 -8.27 -17.56 -2.16
C LEU A 69 -6.82 -17.52 -2.63
N ASN A 70 -6.36 -18.66 -3.17
CA ASN A 70 -5.10 -18.73 -3.88
C ASN A 70 -5.40 -18.54 -5.37
N LEU A 71 -4.83 -17.50 -5.95
CA LEU A 71 -5.05 -17.14 -7.35
C LEU A 71 -3.87 -17.57 -8.21
N PRO A 72 -4.11 -18.23 -9.35
CA PRO A 72 -3.06 -18.51 -10.30
C PRO A 72 -2.62 -17.21 -10.98
N SER A 73 -1.32 -17.09 -11.19
CA SER A 73 -0.72 -16.04 -12.02
C SER A 73 -0.33 -16.58 -13.39
N LYS A 74 -0.02 -15.65 -14.30
CA LYS A 74 0.49 -15.97 -15.66
C LYS A 74 1.71 -16.88 -15.67
N GLU A 75 2.51 -16.85 -14.61
CA GLU A 75 3.73 -17.65 -14.45
C GLU A 75 3.46 -19.00 -13.77
N GLY A 76 2.20 -19.36 -13.53
CA GLY A 76 1.83 -20.60 -12.84
C GLY A 76 2.08 -20.56 -11.32
N LEU A 77 2.42 -19.40 -10.75
CA LEU A 77 2.56 -19.23 -9.31
C LEU A 77 1.20 -19.02 -8.65
N ASN A 78 1.01 -19.64 -7.48
CA ASN A 78 -0.16 -19.44 -6.64
C ASN A 78 0.05 -18.27 -5.67
N VAL A 79 -0.78 -17.25 -5.77
CA VAL A 79 -0.70 -16.02 -4.96
C VAL A 79 -1.83 -15.99 -3.95
N ALA A 80 -1.48 -16.00 -2.66
CA ALA A 80 -2.48 -15.95 -1.59
C ALA A 80 -3.07 -14.54 -1.50
N SER A 81 -4.38 -14.43 -1.70
CA SER A 81 -5.08 -13.16 -1.90
C SER A 81 -6.32 -13.06 -1.01
N GLU A 82 -6.51 -11.89 -0.41
CA GLU A 82 -7.73 -11.49 0.30
C GLU A 82 -8.43 -10.41 -0.50
N ILE A 83 -9.66 -10.70 -0.93
CA ILE A 83 -10.42 -9.85 -1.84
C ILE A 83 -11.80 -9.61 -1.26
N SER A 84 -12.33 -8.40 -1.46
CA SER A 84 -13.67 -8.01 -1.05
C SER A 84 -14.56 -7.76 -2.26
N ILE A 85 -15.77 -8.31 -2.22
CA ILE A 85 -16.79 -8.10 -3.24
C ILE A 85 -17.87 -7.22 -2.61
N LEU A 86 -18.11 -6.06 -3.21
CA LEU A 86 -19.21 -5.19 -2.86
C LEU A 86 -20.33 -5.42 -3.86
N TYR A 87 -21.47 -5.89 -3.37
CA TYR A 87 -22.61 -6.19 -4.22
C TYR A 87 -23.92 -5.93 -3.49
N HIS A 88 -24.99 -5.76 -4.26
CA HIS A 88 -26.35 -5.75 -3.74
C HIS A 88 -27.28 -6.54 -4.65
N VAL A 89 -28.43 -6.93 -4.10
CA VAL A 89 -29.48 -7.65 -4.83
C VAL A 89 -30.53 -6.65 -5.31
N LYS A 90 -30.97 -6.80 -6.57
CA LYS A 90 -32.09 -5.99 -7.07
C LYS A 90 -33.40 -6.43 -6.39
N PRO A 91 -34.20 -5.49 -5.82
CA PRO A 91 -35.42 -5.81 -5.08
C PRO A 91 -36.44 -6.67 -5.85
N ASP A 92 -36.56 -6.42 -7.15
CA ASP A 92 -37.47 -7.10 -8.08
C ASP A 92 -37.10 -8.57 -8.32
N ARG A 93 -35.81 -8.91 -8.25
CA ARG A 93 -35.30 -10.27 -8.50
C ARG A 93 -35.11 -11.12 -7.24
N ALA A 94 -35.35 -10.56 -6.05
CA ALA A 94 -35.14 -11.25 -4.77
C ALA A 94 -35.90 -12.60 -4.68
N MET A 95 -37.12 -12.68 -5.22
CA MET A 95 -37.91 -13.92 -5.21
C MET A 95 -37.33 -14.98 -6.15
N SER A 96 -36.95 -14.59 -7.37
CA SER A 96 -36.33 -15.48 -8.36
C SER A 96 -35.03 -16.06 -7.83
N ILE A 97 -34.19 -15.25 -7.18
CA ILE A 97 -32.92 -15.69 -6.59
C ILE A 97 -33.14 -16.79 -5.56
N ILE A 98 -34.10 -16.62 -4.65
CA ILE A 98 -34.39 -17.63 -3.62
C ILE A 98 -34.98 -18.90 -4.24
N ASN A 99 -35.80 -18.79 -5.28
CA ASN A 99 -36.39 -19.96 -5.95
C ASN A 99 -35.36 -20.75 -6.77
N GLU A 100 -34.51 -20.06 -7.54
CA GLU A 100 -33.55 -20.70 -8.47
C GLU A 100 -32.30 -21.20 -7.76
N VAL A 101 -31.77 -20.42 -6.81
CA VAL A 101 -30.47 -20.68 -6.16
C VAL A 101 -30.64 -21.12 -4.70
N GLY A 102 -31.69 -20.66 -4.03
CA GLY A 102 -31.93 -20.93 -2.62
C GLY A 102 -31.36 -19.86 -1.68
N ARG A 103 -31.48 -20.13 -0.37
CA ARG A 103 -31.05 -19.20 0.69
C ARG A 103 -29.53 -18.99 0.71
N ASN A 104 -28.75 -19.95 0.23
CA ASN A 104 -27.29 -19.93 0.20
C ASN A 104 -26.71 -19.35 -1.10
N TYR A 105 -27.46 -18.45 -1.76
CA TYR A 105 -27.06 -17.86 -3.05
C TYR A 105 -25.68 -17.19 -3.01
N GLU A 106 -25.26 -16.64 -1.86
CA GLU A 106 -23.93 -16.05 -1.70
C GLU A 106 -22.82 -17.09 -1.95
N GLN A 107 -22.93 -18.26 -1.33
CA GLN A 107 -21.93 -19.32 -1.43
C GLN A 107 -22.00 -20.03 -2.77
N VAL A 108 -23.21 -20.34 -3.22
CA VAL A 108 -23.45 -21.18 -4.40
C VAL A 108 -23.18 -20.42 -5.69
N LEU A 109 -23.55 -19.13 -5.76
CA LEU A 109 -23.49 -18.37 -7.00
C LEU A 109 -22.46 -17.22 -6.94
N ILE A 110 -22.52 -16.33 -5.94
CA ILE A 110 -21.60 -15.19 -5.89
C ILE A 110 -20.15 -15.65 -5.73
N LEU A 111 -19.89 -16.49 -4.72
CA LEU A 111 -18.54 -16.94 -4.42
C LEU A 111 -17.98 -17.92 -5.47
N SER A 112 -18.82 -18.75 -6.09
CA SER A 112 -18.37 -19.63 -7.19
C SER A 112 -18.01 -18.83 -8.43
N THR A 113 -18.87 -17.90 -8.84
CA THR A 113 -18.65 -17.00 -9.99
C THR A 113 -17.42 -16.13 -9.76
N PHE A 114 -17.28 -15.58 -8.55
CA PHE A 114 -16.11 -14.79 -8.18
C PHE A 114 -14.81 -15.61 -8.23
N ARG A 115 -14.79 -16.84 -7.71
CA ARG A 115 -13.59 -17.70 -7.77
C ARG A 115 -13.18 -17.99 -9.20
N SER A 116 -14.14 -18.33 -10.07
CA SER A 116 -13.86 -18.57 -11.49
C SER A 116 -13.35 -17.31 -12.18
N ALA A 117 -14.10 -16.20 -12.09
CA ALA A 117 -13.74 -14.95 -12.75
C ALA A 117 -12.39 -14.41 -12.25
N SER A 118 -12.13 -14.47 -10.95
CA SER A 118 -10.85 -14.03 -10.40
C SER A 118 -9.70 -14.91 -10.88
N ALA A 119 -9.87 -16.23 -10.92
CA ALA A 119 -8.84 -17.14 -11.43
C ALA A 119 -8.54 -16.88 -12.92
N ASP A 120 -9.57 -16.73 -13.74
CA ASP A 120 -9.43 -16.48 -15.18
C ASP A 120 -8.73 -15.14 -15.47
N VAL A 121 -9.13 -14.07 -14.77
CA VAL A 121 -8.51 -12.75 -14.93
C VAL A 121 -7.07 -12.78 -14.43
N CYS A 122 -6.82 -13.25 -13.21
CA CYS A 122 -5.51 -13.24 -12.59
C CYS A 122 -4.50 -14.12 -13.32
N ALA A 123 -4.92 -15.22 -13.95
CA ALA A 123 -4.06 -16.05 -14.80
C ALA A 123 -3.46 -15.29 -15.99
N ARG A 124 -4.01 -14.12 -16.37
CA ARG A 124 -3.45 -13.27 -17.44
C ARG A 124 -2.39 -12.28 -16.94
N PHE A 125 -2.25 -12.11 -15.63
CA PHE A 125 -1.34 -11.15 -15.01
C PHE A 125 -0.20 -11.81 -14.25
N TYR A 126 0.94 -11.14 -14.20
CA TYR A 126 2.08 -11.56 -13.39
C TYR A 126 1.76 -11.42 -11.89
N ALA A 127 2.34 -12.28 -11.04
CA ALA A 127 2.12 -12.20 -9.60
C ALA A 127 2.50 -10.82 -9.01
N LYS A 128 3.60 -10.22 -9.51
CA LYS A 128 4.02 -8.86 -9.15
C LYS A 128 3.00 -7.78 -9.52
N ASP A 129 2.24 -7.97 -10.60
CA ASP A 129 1.25 -7.01 -11.10
C ASP A 129 -0.01 -7.03 -10.21
N MET A 130 -0.35 -8.19 -9.65
CA MET A 130 -1.38 -8.31 -8.61
C MET A 130 -0.97 -7.55 -7.35
N HIS A 131 0.30 -7.69 -6.93
CA HIS A 131 0.78 -6.95 -5.76
C HIS A 131 0.93 -5.45 -6.02
N SER A 132 1.13 -4.98 -7.25
CA SER A 132 1.47 -3.59 -7.55
C SER A 132 0.68 -2.99 -8.73
N GLY A 133 1.35 -2.29 -9.65
CA GLY A 133 0.82 -1.20 -10.49
C GLY A 133 -0.37 -1.49 -11.42
N LYS A 134 -0.95 -2.70 -11.42
CA LYS A 134 -2.14 -3.05 -12.21
C LYS A 134 -3.33 -3.53 -11.37
N ARG A 135 -3.31 -3.36 -10.04
CA ARG A 135 -4.43 -3.74 -9.16
C ARG A 135 -5.80 -3.22 -9.65
N ALA A 136 -5.89 -1.93 -9.93
CA ALA A 136 -7.14 -1.30 -10.37
C ALA A 136 -7.68 -1.91 -11.69
N VAL A 137 -6.78 -2.29 -12.60
CA VAL A 137 -7.15 -2.94 -13.87
C VAL A 137 -7.70 -4.35 -13.60
N ILE A 138 -7.03 -5.11 -12.73
CA ILE A 138 -7.48 -6.46 -12.35
C ILE A 138 -8.85 -6.39 -11.65
N GLU A 139 -9.02 -5.47 -10.70
CA GLU A 139 -10.29 -5.24 -9.99
C GLU A 139 -11.44 -4.93 -10.95
N ASP A 140 -11.21 -4.05 -11.92
CA ASP A 140 -12.20 -3.67 -12.92
C ASP A 140 -12.51 -4.82 -13.89
N GLU A 141 -11.51 -5.59 -14.33
CA GLU A 141 -11.74 -6.77 -15.17
C GLU A 141 -12.54 -7.86 -14.46
N ILE A 142 -12.23 -8.15 -13.19
CA ILE A 142 -13.00 -9.11 -12.38
C ILE A 142 -14.44 -8.60 -12.21
N LYS A 143 -14.61 -7.31 -11.87
CA LYS A 143 -15.94 -6.70 -11.76
C LYS A 143 -16.73 -6.85 -13.07
N LYS A 144 -16.14 -6.52 -14.22
CA LYS A 144 -16.79 -6.63 -15.53
C LYS A 144 -17.19 -8.07 -15.83
N GLN A 145 -16.30 -9.03 -15.61
CA GLN A 145 -16.59 -10.44 -15.86
C GLN A 145 -17.71 -10.96 -14.95
N MET A 146 -17.69 -10.62 -13.66
CA MET A 146 -18.78 -10.96 -12.74
C MET A 146 -20.10 -10.29 -13.12
N ALA A 147 -20.05 -9.01 -13.51
CA ALA A 147 -21.24 -8.25 -13.88
C ALA A 147 -21.95 -8.88 -15.10
N VAL A 148 -21.18 -9.37 -16.09
CA VAL A 148 -21.74 -10.10 -17.24
C VAL A 148 -22.40 -11.41 -16.80
N LEU A 149 -21.71 -12.22 -15.99
CA LEU A 149 -22.22 -13.54 -15.55
C LEU A 149 -23.44 -13.46 -14.63
N LEU A 150 -23.57 -12.38 -13.85
CA LEU A 150 -24.62 -12.22 -12.84
C LEU A 150 -25.75 -11.27 -13.24
N LYS A 151 -25.65 -10.61 -14.40
CA LYS A 151 -26.62 -9.60 -14.88
C LYS A 151 -28.06 -10.13 -14.86
N ASP A 152 -28.26 -11.33 -15.41
CA ASP A 152 -29.58 -11.94 -15.57
C ASP A 152 -30.10 -12.60 -14.28
N ARG A 153 -29.20 -12.81 -13.31
CA ARG A 153 -29.48 -13.42 -12.02
C ARG A 153 -29.91 -12.40 -10.96
N GLY A 154 -29.92 -11.10 -11.27
CA GLY A 154 -30.45 -10.07 -10.38
C GLY A 154 -29.48 -9.53 -9.33
N PHE A 155 -28.17 -9.77 -9.51
CA PHE A 155 -27.12 -9.20 -8.66
C PHE A 155 -26.45 -8.03 -9.35
N VAL A 156 -26.08 -7.02 -8.57
CA VAL A 156 -25.31 -5.87 -9.04
C VAL A 156 -23.98 -5.86 -8.32
N ILE A 157 -22.89 -5.98 -9.08
CA ILE A 157 -21.53 -5.87 -8.54
C ILE A 157 -21.10 -4.41 -8.60
N GLU A 158 -20.93 -3.81 -7.43
CA GLU A 158 -20.53 -2.41 -7.30
C GLU A 158 -19.03 -2.27 -7.48
N SER A 159 -18.25 -3.08 -6.77
CA SER A 159 -16.79 -3.10 -6.84
C SER A 159 -16.20 -4.41 -6.35
N VAL A 160 -14.98 -4.68 -6.80
CA VAL A 160 -14.12 -5.75 -6.33
C VAL A 160 -12.85 -5.08 -5.84
N LEU A 161 -12.39 -5.40 -4.63
CA LEU A 161 -11.25 -4.74 -3.99
C LEU A 161 -10.21 -5.78 -3.56
N LEU A 162 -9.01 -5.68 -4.13
CA LEU A 162 -7.84 -6.47 -3.73
C LEU A 162 -7.25 -5.89 -2.45
N LYS A 163 -7.58 -6.48 -1.29
CA LYS A 163 -7.13 -5.99 0.02
C LYS A 163 -5.67 -6.32 0.28
N SER A 164 -5.35 -7.61 0.32
CA SER A 164 -4.01 -8.09 0.64
C SER A 164 -3.57 -9.20 -0.31
N ILE A 165 -2.32 -9.13 -0.75
CA ILE A 165 -1.73 -10.05 -1.73
C ILE A 165 -0.37 -10.45 -1.22
N LYS A 166 -0.22 -11.74 -0.90
CA LYS A 166 1.03 -12.35 -0.44
C LYS A 166 1.66 -13.11 -1.59
N LEU A 167 2.80 -12.59 -2.05
CA LEU A 167 3.61 -13.26 -3.06
C LEU A 167 4.25 -14.53 -2.48
N PRO A 168 4.49 -15.57 -3.29
CA PRO A 168 5.30 -16.72 -2.87
C PRO A 168 6.69 -16.28 -2.41
N ASN A 169 7.21 -16.92 -1.36
CA ASN A 169 8.47 -16.55 -0.73
C ASN A 169 9.64 -16.46 -1.71
N GLY A 170 9.75 -17.41 -2.65
CA GLY A 170 10.83 -17.41 -3.65
C GLY A 170 10.80 -16.19 -4.58
N LEU A 171 9.61 -15.81 -5.06
CA LEU A 171 9.46 -14.62 -5.91
C LEU A 171 9.71 -13.33 -5.10
N TYR A 172 9.21 -13.26 -3.87
CA TYR A 172 9.43 -12.12 -3.00
C TYR A 172 10.93 -11.90 -2.75
N ALA A 173 11.65 -12.96 -2.40
CA ALA A 173 13.10 -12.90 -2.18
C ALA A 173 13.87 -12.51 -3.44
N ALA A 174 13.47 -13.00 -4.61
CA ALA A 174 14.09 -12.65 -5.88
C ALA A 174 13.87 -11.16 -6.23
N ILE A 175 12.66 -10.64 -6.03
CA ILE A 175 12.35 -9.21 -6.22
C ILE A 175 13.17 -8.35 -5.25
N GLU A 176 13.23 -8.74 -3.98
CA GLU A 176 14.00 -8.04 -2.96
C GLU A 176 15.51 -8.03 -3.28
N SER A 177 16.06 -9.18 -3.69
CA SER A 177 17.46 -9.29 -4.11
C SER A 177 17.78 -8.41 -5.31
N LYS A 178 16.89 -8.39 -6.33
CA LYS A 178 17.04 -7.52 -7.50
C LYS A 178 17.01 -6.04 -7.09
N LEU A 179 16.04 -5.63 -6.27
CA LEU A 179 15.91 -4.26 -5.82
C LEU A 179 17.14 -3.82 -5.01
N ARG A 180 17.67 -4.68 -4.14
CA ARG A 180 18.91 -4.42 -3.41
C ARG A 180 20.10 -4.25 -4.34
N ALA A 181 20.24 -5.10 -5.35
CA ALA A 181 21.33 -4.99 -6.33
C ALA A 181 21.23 -3.69 -7.16
N GLU A 182 20.02 -3.30 -7.58
CA GLU A 182 19.77 -2.03 -8.28
C GLU A 182 20.13 -0.82 -7.40
N GLN A 183 19.74 -0.83 -6.13
CA GLN A 183 20.09 0.21 -5.16
C GLN A 183 21.60 0.30 -4.92
N GLN A 184 22.29 -0.85 -4.81
CA GLN A 184 23.74 -0.90 -4.65
C GLN A 184 24.47 -0.35 -5.89
N ALA A 185 24.01 -0.69 -7.09
CA ALA A 185 24.56 -0.17 -8.33
C ALA A 185 24.39 1.36 -8.42
N GLN A 186 23.19 1.85 -8.10
CA GLN A 186 22.91 3.30 -8.06
C GLN A 186 23.77 4.01 -7.00
N GLN A 187 23.96 3.41 -5.83
CA GLN A 187 24.84 3.94 -4.79
C GLN A 187 26.29 4.01 -5.26
N MET A 188 26.79 2.96 -5.92
CA MET A 188 28.15 2.95 -6.48
C MET A 188 28.34 4.03 -7.55
N GLU A 189 27.34 4.26 -8.39
CA GLU A 189 27.36 5.34 -9.37
C GLU A 189 27.51 6.71 -8.70
N PHE A 190 26.75 6.97 -7.62
CA PHE A 190 26.90 8.19 -6.83
C PHE A 190 28.28 8.31 -6.18
N VAL A 191 28.84 7.20 -5.68
CA VAL A 191 30.21 7.19 -5.13
C VAL A 191 31.21 7.55 -6.22
N LEU A 192 31.16 6.91 -7.39
CA LEU A 192 32.04 7.21 -8.51
C LEU A 192 31.91 8.67 -8.97
N GLN A 193 30.69 9.22 -9.04
CA GLN A 193 30.47 10.63 -9.37
C GLN A 193 31.09 11.55 -8.32
N ARG A 194 30.97 11.21 -7.03
CA ARG A 194 31.58 11.97 -5.93
C ARG A 194 33.10 11.92 -6.03
N GLU A 195 33.70 10.75 -6.22
CA GLU A 195 35.16 10.60 -6.34
C GLU A 195 35.71 11.35 -7.57
N LYS A 196 34.96 11.39 -8.69
CA LYS A 196 35.33 12.21 -9.85
C LYS A 196 35.34 13.71 -9.53
N LYS A 197 34.29 14.20 -8.85
CA LYS A 197 34.22 15.62 -8.43
C LYS A 197 35.31 15.96 -7.42
N GLU A 198 35.63 15.03 -6.52
CA GLU A 198 36.69 15.16 -5.54
C GLU A 198 38.07 15.20 -6.19
N ALA A 199 38.33 14.35 -7.19
CA ALA A 199 39.56 14.38 -7.97
C ALA A 199 39.73 15.69 -8.76
N GLU A 200 38.64 16.19 -9.36
CA GLU A 200 38.64 17.48 -10.06
C GLU A 200 38.93 18.63 -9.08
N ARG A 201 38.30 18.63 -7.90
CA ARG A 201 38.58 19.62 -6.84
C ARG A 201 40.06 19.64 -6.47
N LYS A 202 40.66 18.47 -6.24
CA LYS A 202 42.08 18.36 -5.89
C LYS A 202 43.01 18.82 -7.02
N ARG A 203 42.63 18.59 -8.29
CA ARG A 203 43.40 19.09 -9.43
C ARG A 203 43.39 20.62 -9.46
N ILE A 204 42.20 21.22 -9.35
CA ILE A 204 42.03 22.68 -9.32
C ILE A 204 42.79 23.29 -8.12
N GLU A 205 42.74 22.65 -6.96
CA GLU A 205 43.49 23.07 -5.77
C GLU A 205 45.01 23.03 -6.01
N ALA A 206 45.53 21.94 -6.59
CA ALA A 206 46.95 21.82 -6.92
C ALA A 206 47.41 22.83 -7.99
N GLU A 207 46.58 23.11 -8.99
CA GLU A 207 46.81 24.16 -9.99
C GLU A 207 46.87 25.54 -9.32
N GLY A 208 45.92 25.84 -8.42
CA GLY A 208 45.91 27.09 -7.67
C GLY A 208 47.15 27.27 -6.78
N ILE A 209 47.60 26.20 -6.11
CA ILE A 209 48.85 26.22 -5.32
C ILE A 209 50.07 26.45 -6.21
N ARG A 210 50.16 25.75 -7.35
CA ARG A 210 51.27 25.93 -8.30
C ARG A 210 51.31 27.36 -8.82
N ASP A 211 50.18 27.92 -9.23
CA ASP A 211 50.10 29.26 -9.79
C ASP A 211 50.43 30.31 -8.73
N ALA A 212 49.96 30.12 -7.49
CA ALA A 212 50.36 30.96 -6.35
C ALA A 212 51.88 30.89 -6.09
N GLN A 213 52.48 29.71 -6.14
CA GLN A 213 53.94 29.54 -5.98
C GLN A 213 54.73 30.22 -7.11
N LEU A 214 54.25 30.18 -8.35
CA LEU A 214 54.87 30.88 -9.48
C LEU A 214 54.83 32.41 -9.28
N ILE A 215 53.67 32.96 -8.90
CA ILE A 215 53.52 34.40 -8.62
C ILE A 215 54.45 34.82 -7.47
N ILE A 216 54.54 34.01 -6.40
CA ILE A 216 55.46 34.27 -5.29
C ILE A 216 56.90 34.27 -5.79
N LYS A 217 57.31 33.28 -6.61
CA LYS A 217 58.66 33.19 -7.16
C LYS A 217 59.03 34.37 -8.06
N GLU A 218 58.10 34.85 -8.88
CA GLU A 218 58.31 36.04 -9.72
C GLU A 218 58.44 37.32 -8.89
N GLY A 219 57.72 37.41 -7.76
CA GLY A 219 57.82 38.53 -6.82
C GLY A 219 59.04 38.49 -5.87
N ILE A 220 59.77 37.38 -5.86
CA ILE A 220 61.00 37.21 -5.06
C ILE A 220 62.19 37.81 -5.83
N SER A 221 62.64 38.98 -5.39
CA SER A 221 63.94 39.56 -5.77
C SER A 221 64.93 39.45 -4.60
N GLU A 222 66.24 39.40 -4.87
CA GLU A 222 67.27 39.33 -3.82
C GLU A 222 67.09 40.43 -2.76
N GLY A 223 66.81 41.67 -3.19
CA GLY A 223 66.54 42.79 -2.29
C GLY A 223 65.28 42.63 -1.43
N ASN A 224 64.22 42.03 -1.96
CA ASN A 224 63.00 41.76 -1.17
C ASN A 224 63.22 40.64 -0.14
N ILE A 225 64.04 39.62 -0.44
CA ILE A 225 64.39 38.57 0.51
C ILE A 225 65.20 39.13 1.67
N GLU A 226 66.22 39.94 1.38
CA GLU A 226 67.04 40.59 2.41
C GLU A 226 66.18 41.51 3.28
N TRP A 227 65.33 42.36 2.67
CA TRP A 227 64.43 43.24 3.41
C TRP A 227 63.43 42.46 4.29
N ARG A 228 62.82 41.39 3.76
CA ARG A 228 61.89 40.54 4.53
C ARG A 228 62.60 39.77 5.65
N SER A 229 63.84 39.33 5.43
CA SER A 229 64.68 38.70 6.44
C SER A 229 64.97 39.67 7.59
N LEU A 230 65.30 40.93 7.29
CA LEU A 230 65.48 41.99 8.29
C LEU A 230 64.19 42.29 9.08
N GLU A 231 63.03 42.31 8.41
CA GLU A 231 61.73 42.51 9.07
C GLU A 231 61.39 41.36 10.03
N VAL A 232 61.59 40.11 9.60
CA VAL A 232 61.41 38.91 10.46
C VAL A 232 62.39 38.95 11.63
N LEU A 233 63.65 39.33 11.41
CA LEU A 233 64.63 39.52 12.48
C LEU A 233 64.20 40.61 13.47
N LYS A 234 63.59 41.71 12.99
CA LYS A 234 63.06 42.78 13.84
C LYS A 234 61.86 42.33 14.67
N GLU A 235 60.90 41.63 14.09
CA GLU A 235 59.76 41.03 14.83
C GLU A 235 60.23 40.00 15.86
N ILE A 236 61.21 39.18 15.50
CA ILE A 236 61.86 38.24 16.40
C ILE A 236 62.61 39.01 17.51
N SER A 237 63.29 40.11 17.23
CA SER A 237 63.92 40.92 18.29
C SER A 237 62.92 41.59 19.25
N ALA A 238 61.70 41.87 18.77
CA ALA A 238 60.68 42.56 19.55
C ALA A 238 59.84 41.63 20.43
N SER A 239 59.86 40.32 20.21
CA SER A 239 59.04 39.38 21.00
C SER A 239 59.76 38.91 22.29
N PRO A 240 59.06 38.80 23.42
CA PRO A 240 59.62 38.79 24.79
C PRO A 240 60.28 37.48 25.27
N ASN A 241 60.47 36.48 24.41
CA ASN A 241 61.13 35.21 24.78
C ASN A 241 62.63 35.24 24.46
N ALA A 242 63.46 34.53 25.25
CA ALA A 242 64.89 34.37 24.98
C ALA A 242 65.13 33.66 23.64
N LYS A 243 65.98 34.25 22.78
CA LYS A 243 66.14 33.82 21.38
C LYS A 243 67.61 33.70 20.99
N LEU A 244 67.94 32.58 20.36
CA LEU A 244 69.23 32.31 19.72
C LEU A 244 69.04 32.44 18.21
N ILE A 245 69.64 33.47 17.59
CA ILE A 245 69.60 33.69 16.14
C ILE A 245 70.98 33.34 15.59
N ILE A 246 71.07 32.28 14.79
CA ILE A 246 72.31 31.85 14.13
C ILE A 246 72.17 32.17 12.63
N THR A 247 73.01 33.07 12.12
CA THR A 247 73.10 33.44 10.70
C THR A 247 74.37 32.84 10.08
N ASP A 248 74.48 32.87 8.74
CA ASP A 248 75.55 32.24 7.95
C ASP A 248 76.95 32.92 8.03
N GLY A 249 77.17 33.74 9.06
CA GLY A 249 78.49 34.28 9.39
C GLY A 249 78.84 35.65 8.78
N LYS A 250 77.92 36.36 8.12
CA LYS A 250 78.18 37.70 7.55
C LYS A 250 77.52 38.90 8.25
N THR A 251 76.69 38.73 9.29
CA THR A 251 76.12 39.85 10.07
C THR A 251 75.86 39.47 11.54
N PRO A 252 75.92 40.44 12.49
CA PRO A 252 76.44 40.25 13.86
C PRO A 252 75.48 39.61 14.86
N VAL A 253 76.09 39.03 15.90
CA VAL A 253 75.46 38.46 17.09
C VAL A 253 75.04 39.59 18.04
N LEU A 254 73.80 39.56 18.53
CA LEU A 254 73.38 40.33 19.70
C LEU A 254 73.21 39.38 20.89
N ILE A 255 74.04 39.58 21.90
CA ILE A 255 73.85 39.07 23.26
C ILE A 255 73.31 40.26 24.06
N ASN A 256 72.20 40.08 24.76
CA ASN A 256 72.01 40.83 25.98
C ASN A 256 71.57 39.88 27.09
N GLY A 257 72.30 39.93 28.20
CA GLY A 257 71.96 39.23 29.43
C GLY A 257 71.00 40.08 30.24
N GLU A 258 69.83 39.54 30.51
CA GLU A 258 69.32 39.09 31.82
C GLU A 258 67.93 38.46 31.62
#